data_AF-A0A7C0TYN5-F1
#
_entry.id   AF-A0A7C0TYN5-F1
#
_cell.length_a   1.000
_cell.length_b   1.000
_cell.length_c   1.000
_cell.angle_alpha   90.00
_cell.angle_beta   90.00
_cell.angle_gamma   90.00
#
_symmetry.space_group_name_H-M   'P 1'
#
loop_
_entity.id
_entity.type
_entity.pdbx_description
1 polymer ?
#
loop_
_entity_poly.entity_id
_entity_poly.type
_entity_poly.pdbx_seq_one_letter_code
_entity_poly.pdbx_strand_id
1 'polypeptide(L)'
;MKTILIFLIVVSFSDVLILKLSESPISIENALRLVDKKSLDYLLQKGVLKEESGQIKLNFCFTPWEDVLKLREIGVKYGEALAEYLIKNFRWVDDELKRLNCLRRSKLEYVRFAAVGCYALDLKFLTILENNWGKSRKFIPYAREIRDKWEEIAKDFYWGCHSAKFGNYIFYSFGNHAGSRNAFPDLVWSGKVGKEEAEVLGRALESKKTRKF
;
A
#
# COMPACT_ATOMS: atom_id res chain seq x y z
N MET A 1 16.90 1.97 -15.48
CA MET A 1 15.85 1.85 -14.44
C MET A 1 15.66 3.24 -13.86
N LYS A 2 14.53 3.91 -14.13
CA LYS A 2 14.29 5.26 -13.60
C LYS A 2 13.78 5.10 -12.17
N THR A 3 14.62 5.43 -11.20
CA THR A 3 14.25 5.56 -9.79
C THR A 3 13.16 6.62 -9.70
N ILE A 4 11.93 6.20 -9.42
CA ILE A 4 10.83 7.10 -9.11
C ILE A 4 10.96 7.41 -7.63
N LEU A 5 11.44 8.62 -7.34
CA LEU A 5 11.48 9.19 -6.00
C LEU A 5 10.02 9.50 -5.63
N ILE A 6 9.40 8.65 -4.82
CA ILE A 6 8.14 8.98 -4.15
C ILE A 6 8.51 10.01 -3.09
N PHE A 7 8.21 11.28 -3.37
CA PHE A 7 8.21 12.30 -2.34
C PHE A 7 7.06 11.99 -1.38
N LEU A 8 7.35 11.20 -0.34
CA LEU A 8 6.72 11.37 0.95
C LEU A 8 7.10 12.79 1.37
N ILE A 9 6.28 13.77 1.01
CA ILE A 9 6.50 15.12 1.53
C ILE A 9 6.11 15.01 3.00
N VAL A 10 7.09 14.71 3.87
CA VAL A 10 7.01 14.98 5.31
C VAL A 10 7.11 16.50 5.40
N VAL A 11 5.96 17.14 5.22
CA VAL A 11 5.82 18.59 5.12
C VAL A 11 5.68 19.06 6.56
N SER A 12 6.79 19.40 7.21
CA SER A 12 6.81 20.19 8.45
C SER A 12 6.31 21.62 8.18
N PHE A 13 5.10 21.77 7.65
CA PHE A 13 4.44 23.06 7.50
C PHE A 13 3.14 23.00 8.29
N SER A 14 2.67 24.16 8.76
CA SER A 14 1.46 24.35 9.56
C SER A 14 0.34 23.37 9.18
N ASP A 15 0.21 22.27 9.93
CA ASP A 15 -0.85 21.25 9.77
C ASP A 15 -2.23 21.92 9.74
N VAL A 16 -2.35 23.05 10.43
CA VAL A 16 -3.53 23.90 10.50
C VAL A 16 -3.99 24.38 9.11
N LEU A 17 -3.08 24.80 8.21
CA LEU A 17 -3.47 25.25 6.88
C LEU A 17 -3.99 24.08 6.03
N ILE A 18 -3.32 22.93 6.06
CA ILE A 18 -3.73 21.75 5.26
C ILE A 18 -5.07 21.21 5.76
N LEU A 19 -5.24 21.09 7.07
CA LEU A 19 -6.51 20.68 7.68
C LEU A 19 -7.62 21.66 7.30
N LYS A 20 -7.39 22.97 7.39
CA LYS A 20 -8.41 23.97 7.02
C LYS A 20 -8.79 23.89 5.54
N LEU A 21 -7.81 23.73 4.66
CA LEU A 21 -8.02 23.61 3.22
C LEU A 21 -8.66 22.27 2.82
N SER A 22 -8.59 21.25 3.67
CA SER A 22 -9.30 19.98 3.46
C SER A 22 -10.81 20.10 3.67
N GLU A 23 -11.25 21.04 4.52
CA GLU A 23 -12.66 21.32 4.74
C GLU A 23 -13.26 22.15 3.59
N SER A 24 -12.54 23.19 3.16
CA SER A 24 -13.01 24.10 2.10
C SER A 24 -11.88 24.99 1.56
N PRO A 25 -11.96 25.46 0.30
CA PRO A 25 -11.09 26.52 -0.20
C PRO A 25 -11.21 27.79 0.63
N ILE A 26 -10.09 28.49 0.86
CA ILE A 26 -10.05 29.74 1.64
C ILE A 26 -9.41 30.87 0.84
N SER A 27 -9.66 32.13 1.20
CA SER A 27 -8.99 33.28 0.56
C SER A 27 -7.49 33.33 0.88
N ILE A 28 -6.72 34.01 0.02
CA ILE A 28 -5.29 34.29 0.26
C ILE A 28 -5.08 34.99 1.61
N GLU A 29 -5.95 35.95 1.94
CA GLU A 29 -5.88 36.69 3.21
C GLU A 29 -6.03 35.75 4.41
N ASN A 30 -6.98 34.81 4.37
CA ASN A 30 -7.16 33.83 5.45
C ASN A 30 -5.98 32.85 5.52
N ALA A 31 -5.39 32.46 4.39
CA ALA A 31 -4.20 31.61 4.37
C ALA A 31 -3.00 32.32 5.02
N LEU A 32 -2.80 33.62 4.75
CA LEU A 32 -1.72 34.43 5.34
C LEU A 32 -1.88 34.68 6.85
N ARG A 33 -3.07 34.41 7.43
CA ARG A 33 -3.27 34.38 8.90
C ARG A 33 -2.79 33.07 9.53
N LEU A 34 -2.62 32.00 8.74
CA LEU A 34 -2.24 30.66 9.19
C LEU A 34 -0.78 30.31 8.92
N VAL A 35 -0.19 30.91 7.88
CA VAL A 35 1.20 30.72 7.46
C VAL A 35 1.80 32.03 6.98
N ASP A 36 3.13 32.13 7.05
CA ASP A 36 3.83 33.27 6.47
C ASP A 36 3.79 33.24 4.93
N LYS A 37 3.95 34.42 4.31
CA LYS A 37 3.88 34.60 2.86
C LYS A 37 4.89 33.72 2.11
N LYS A 38 6.12 33.57 2.62
CA LYS A 38 7.17 32.80 1.95
C LYS A 38 6.79 31.32 1.89
N SER A 39 6.21 30.78 2.96
CA SER A 39 5.68 29.42 2.99
C SER A 39 4.49 29.24 2.03
N LEU A 40 3.56 30.19 2.00
CA LEU A 40 2.40 30.13 1.10
C LEU A 40 2.82 30.14 -0.38
N ASP A 41 3.71 31.08 -0.75
CA ASP A 41 4.25 31.22 -2.11
C ASP A 41 4.98 29.93 -2.53
N TYR A 42 5.75 29.32 -1.62
CA TYR A 42 6.43 28.06 -1.87
C TYR A 42 5.43 26.92 -2.18
N LEU A 43 4.35 26.80 -1.40
CA LEU A 43 3.36 25.73 -1.58
C LEU A 43 2.58 25.88 -2.91
N LEU A 44 2.28 27.11 -3.32
CA LEU A 44 1.70 27.41 -4.63
C LEU A 44 2.70 27.11 -5.76
N GLN A 45 3.96 27.55 -5.62
CA GLN A 45 5.02 27.28 -6.61
C GLN A 45 5.27 25.78 -6.81
N LYS A 46 5.20 24.99 -5.74
CA LYS A 46 5.35 23.52 -5.80
C LYS A 46 4.10 22.80 -6.27
N GLY A 47 3.00 23.52 -6.52
CA GLY A 47 1.73 22.93 -6.94
C GLY A 47 1.09 22.05 -5.88
N VAL A 48 1.46 22.22 -4.60
CA VAL A 48 0.79 21.61 -3.44
C VAL A 48 -0.56 22.29 -3.23
N LEU A 49 -0.59 23.61 -3.41
CA LEU A 49 -1.78 24.42 -3.42
C LEU A 49 -2.08 24.90 -4.84
N LYS A 50 -3.35 25.17 -5.12
CA LYS A 50 -3.81 25.79 -6.36
C LYS A 50 -4.66 27.00 -6.02
N GLU A 51 -4.39 28.11 -6.69
CA GLU A 51 -5.28 29.25 -6.71
C GLU A 51 -6.33 29.08 -7.83
N GLU A 52 -7.59 29.33 -7.49
CA GLU A 52 -8.71 29.32 -8.43
C GLU A 52 -9.77 30.30 -7.94
N SER A 53 -10.15 31.25 -8.80
CA SER A 53 -11.19 32.25 -8.49
C SER A 53 -10.93 33.06 -7.20
N GLY A 54 -9.66 33.43 -6.95
CA GLY A 54 -9.26 34.18 -5.75
C GLY A 54 -9.25 33.39 -4.44
N GLN A 55 -9.45 32.07 -4.52
CA GLN A 55 -9.35 31.14 -3.41
C GLN A 55 -8.19 30.18 -3.60
N ILE A 56 -7.62 29.72 -2.50
CA ILE A 56 -6.60 28.69 -2.44
C ILE A 56 -7.25 27.38 -2.00
N LYS A 57 -6.86 26.28 -2.64
CA LYS A 57 -7.27 24.92 -2.28
C LYS A 57 -6.11 23.94 -2.38
N LEU A 58 -6.28 22.76 -1.77
CA LEU A 58 -5.36 21.63 -1.98
C LEU A 58 -5.39 21.21 -3.46
N ASN A 59 -4.22 20.93 -4.02
CA ASN A 59 -4.07 20.41 -5.37
C ASN A 59 -3.70 18.91 -5.38
N PHE A 60 -4.03 18.22 -4.30
CA PHE A 60 -3.81 16.80 -4.09
C PHE A 60 -4.94 16.21 -3.24
N CYS A 61 -5.07 14.88 -3.24
CA CYS A 61 -6.03 14.21 -2.39
C CYS A 61 -5.46 14.12 -0.97
N PHE A 62 -6.14 14.75 -0.01
CA PHE A 62 -5.82 14.62 1.41
C PHE A 62 -6.91 13.83 2.11
N THR A 63 -6.52 12.87 2.95
CA THR A 63 -7.44 12.13 3.81
C THR A 63 -7.18 12.52 5.27
N PRO A 64 -8.05 13.35 5.86
CA PRO A 64 -8.02 13.65 7.28
C PRO A 64 -8.22 12.38 8.12
N TRP A 65 -7.82 12.43 9.39
CA TRP A 65 -7.83 11.25 10.26
C TRP A 65 -9.20 10.60 10.42
N GLU A 66 -10.22 11.42 10.61
CA GLU A 66 -11.63 11.05 10.69
C GLU A 66 -12.10 10.31 9.43
N ASP A 67 -11.59 10.68 8.26
CA ASP A 67 -11.90 9.98 7.02
C ASP A 67 -11.11 8.67 6.90
N VAL A 68 -9.88 8.61 7.41
CA VAL A 68 -9.14 7.35 7.54
C VAL A 68 -9.91 6.34 8.39
N LEU A 69 -10.50 6.77 9.51
CA LEU A 69 -11.30 5.91 10.38
C LEU A 69 -12.58 5.42 9.70
N LYS A 70 -13.27 6.29 8.95
CA LYS A 70 -14.44 5.89 8.16
C LYS A 70 -14.06 4.93 7.03
N LEU A 71 -12.97 5.20 6.32
CA LEU A 71 -12.47 4.31 5.27
C LEU A 71 -12.10 2.94 5.82
N ARG A 72 -11.60 2.86 7.06
CA ARG A 72 -11.38 1.59 7.75
C ARG A 72 -12.69 0.83 7.96
N GLU A 73 -13.68 1.47 8.55
CA GLU A 73 -14.99 0.85 8.81
C GLU A 73 -15.65 0.35 7.52
N ILE A 74 -15.72 1.22 6.51
CA ILE A 74 -16.28 0.92 5.19
C ILE A 74 -15.46 -0.18 4.51
N GLY A 75 -14.14 -0.03 4.48
CA GLY A 75 -13.23 -0.95 3.80
C GLY A 75 -13.29 -2.37 4.37
N VAL A 76 -13.33 -2.52 5.70
CA VAL A 76 -13.50 -3.83 6.34
C VAL A 76 -14.83 -4.45 5.95
N LYS A 77 -15.94 -3.72 6.13
CA LYS A 77 -17.28 -4.22 5.85
C LYS A 77 -17.45 -4.70 4.40
N TYR A 78 -17.06 -3.87 3.44
CA TYR A 78 -17.22 -4.21 2.02
C TYR A 78 -16.14 -5.20 1.54
N GLY A 79 -14.94 -5.18 2.14
CA GLY A 79 -13.89 -6.15 1.89
C GLY A 79 -14.29 -7.56 2.29
N GLU A 80 -14.88 -7.72 3.49
CA GLU A 80 -15.42 -9.00 3.96
C GLU A 80 -16.56 -9.50 3.05
N ALA A 81 -17.51 -8.62 2.72
CA ALA A 81 -18.62 -8.98 1.83
C ALA A 81 -18.13 -9.41 0.43
N LEU A 82 -17.11 -8.73 -0.12
CA LEU A 82 -16.48 -9.13 -1.38
C LEU A 82 -15.79 -10.48 -1.25
N ALA A 83 -15.05 -10.71 -0.16
CA ALA A 83 -14.37 -11.99 0.08
C ALA A 83 -15.38 -13.15 0.18
N GLU A 84 -16.48 -12.98 0.93
CA GLU A 84 -17.57 -13.96 1.02
C GLU A 84 -18.21 -14.23 -0.33
N TYR A 85 -18.49 -13.16 -1.11
CA TYR A 85 -19.04 -13.29 -2.45
C TYR A 85 -18.12 -14.11 -3.35
N LEU A 86 -16.81 -13.84 -3.33
CA LEU A 86 -15.83 -14.57 -4.13
C LEU A 86 -15.77 -16.05 -3.71
N ILE A 87 -15.71 -16.34 -2.41
CA ILE A 87 -15.71 -17.72 -1.90
C ILE A 87 -16.97 -18.47 -2.34
N LYS A 88 -18.15 -17.84 -2.25
CA LYS A 88 -19.43 -18.48 -2.58
C LYS A 88 -19.58 -18.75 -4.07
N ASN A 89 -19.17 -17.80 -4.92
CA ASN A 89 -19.51 -17.81 -6.34
C ASN A 89 -18.38 -18.36 -7.22
N PHE A 90 -17.12 -18.34 -6.77
CA PHE A 90 -15.98 -18.66 -7.63
C PHE A 90 -15.46 -20.08 -7.36
N ARG A 91 -16.38 -21.06 -7.25
CA ARG A 91 -16.02 -22.48 -7.01
C ARG A 91 -15.07 -23.04 -8.06
N TRP A 92 -15.18 -22.57 -9.31
CA TRP A 92 -14.28 -22.95 -10.39
C TRP A 92 -12.81 -22.57 -10.09
N VAL A 93 -12.57 -21.50 -9.33
CA VAL A 93 -11.22 -21.10 -8.92
C VAL A 93 -10.62 -22.17 -8.03
N ASP A 94 -11.37 -22.70 -7.07
CA ASP A 94 -10.88 -23.77 -6.20
C ASP A 94 -10.48 -25.01 -7.00
N ASP A 95 -11.24 -25.36 -8.04
CA ASP A 95 -10.95 -26.52 -8.87
C ASP A 95 -9.67 -26.34 -9.69
N GLU A 96 -9.40 -25.13 -10.18
CA GLU A 96 -8.11 -24.82 -10.81
C GLU A 96 -6.96 -24.76 -9.80
N LEU A 97 -7.17 -24.13 -8.64
CA LEU A 97 -6.15 -24.06 -7.59
C LEU A 97 -5.76 -25.45 -7.08
N LYS A 98 -6.71 -26.40 -6.98
CA LYS A 98 -6.48 -27.80 -6.62
C LYS A 98 -5.49 -28.52 -7.54
N ARG A 99 -5.33 -28.05 -8.78
CA ARG A 99 -4.37 -28.62 -9.76
C ARG A 99 -2.93 -28.15 -9.53
N LEU A 100 -2.72 -27.16 -8.65
CA LEU A 100 -1.38 -26.64 -8.38
C LEU A 100 -0.57 -27.61 -7.52
N ASN A 101 0.64 -27.93 -7.99
CA ASN A 101 1.58 -28.83 -7.29
C ASN A 101 1.95 -28.35 -5.87
N CYS A 102 1.85 -27.05 -5.58
CA CYS A 102 2.19 -26.47 -4.28
C CYS A 102 1.26 -26.95 -3.14
N LEU A 103 0.03 -27.39 -3.46
CA LEU A 103 -0.91 -27.93 -2.47
C LEU A 103 -0.43 -29.24 -1.83
N ARG A 104 0.54 -29.93 -2.44
CA ARG A 104 1.21 -31.06 -1.79
C ARG A 104 1.95 -30.66 -0.51
N ARG A 105 2.20 -29.36 -0.30
CA ARG A 105 2.97 -28.80 0.83
C ARG A 105 2.31 -27.58 1.47
N SER A 106 1.08 -27.24 1.08
CA SER A 106 0.37 -26.05 1.53
C SER A 106 -1.13 -26.30 1.60
N LYS A 107 -1.86 -25.36 2.21
CA LYS A 107 -3.32 -25.44 2.33
C LYS A 107 -4.01 -24.67 1.21
N LEU A 108 -5.19 -25.12 0.81
CA LEU A 108 -5.99 -24.46 -0.22
C LEU A 108 -6.33 -23.02 0.17
N GLU A 109 -6.60 -22.75 1.45
CA GLU A 109 -6.85 -21.38 1.92
C GLU A 109 -5.67 -20.43 1.66
N TYR A 110 -4.43 -20.88 1.84
CA TYR A 110 -3.24 -20.07 1.63
C TYR A 110 -2.99 -19.81 0.15
N VAL A 111 -3.25 -20.81 -0.68
CA VAL A 111 -3.16 -20.68 -2.14
C VAL A 111 -4.26 -19.75 -2.67
N ARG A 112 -5.48 -19.83 -2.13
CA ARG A 112 -6.58 -18.92 -2.47
C ARG A 112 -6.25 -17.48 -2.09
N PHE A 113 -5.75 -17.26 -0.88
CA PHE A 113 -5.30 -15.95 -0.42
C PHE A 113 -4.22 -15.37 -1.35
N ALA A 114 -3.17 -16.15 -1.67
CA ALA A 114 -2.08 -15.69 -2.52
C ALA A 114 -2.53 -15.39 -3.96
N ALA A 115 -3.32 -16.28 -4.58
CA ALA A 115 -3.70 -16.15 -5.99
C ALA A 115 -4.83 -15.11 -6.19
N VAL A 116 -5.87 -15.16 -5.37
CA VAL A 116 -7.04 -14.30 -5.53
C VAL A 116 -6.84 -12.98 -4.79
N GLY A 117 -6.57 -13.04 -3.49
CA GLY A 117 -6.40 -11.85 -2.66
C GLY A 117 -5.21 -11.02 -3.11
N CYS A 118 -4.03 -11.61 -3.18
CA CYS A 118 -2.83 -10.83 -3.39
C CYS A 118 -2.48 -10.63 -4.87
N TYR A 119 -2.52 -11.68 -5.69
CA TYR A 119 -2.14 -11.51 -7.09
C TYR A 119 -3.23 -10.83 -7.93
N ALA A 120 -4.47 -11.32 -7.86
CA ALA A 120 -5.56 -10.79 -8.68
C ALA A 120 -6.11 -9.46 -8.15
N LEU A 121 -6.47 -9.38 -6.85
CA LEU A 121 -7.14 -8.21 -6.29
C LEU A 121 -6.20 -7.10 -5.83
N ASP A 122 -4.98 -7.41 -5.39
CA ASP A 122 -4.00 -6.38 -5.00
C ASP A 122 -3.13 -6.00 -6.22
N LEU A 123 -2.22 -6.87 -6.65
CA LEU A 123 -1.25 -6.52 -7.70
C LEU A 123 -1.86 -6.25 -9.08
N LYS A 124 -2.71 -7.16 -9.57
CA LYS A 124 -3.26 -7.04 -10.93
C LYS A 124 -4.29 -5.93 -11.01
N PHE A 125 -5.07 -5.71 -9.96
CA PHE A 125 -5.99 -4.58 -9.88
C PHE A 125 -5.25 -3.24 -9.97
N LEU A 126 -4.15 -3.07 -9.21
CA LEU A 126 -3.31 -1.87 -9.34
C LEU A 126 -2.80 -1.67 -10.76
N THR A 127 -2.35 -2.75 -11.42
CA THR A 127 -1.91 -2.70 -12.83
C THR A 127 -3.06 -2.28 -13.76
N ILE A 128 -4.29 -2.73 -13.51
CA ILE A 128 -5.48 -2.36 -14.30
C ILE A 128 -5.82 -0.89 -14.05
N LEU A 129 -5.80 -0.43 -12.80
CA LEU A 129 -6.02 0.96 -12.42
C LEU A 129 -5.00 1.89 -13.09
N GLU A 130 -3.71 1.54 -13.05
CA GLU A 130 -2.65 2.30 -13.72
C GLU A 130 -2.91 2.41 -15.23
N ASN A 131 -3.24 1.30 -15.88
CA ASN A 131 -3.46 1.27 -17.32
C ASN A 131 -4.75 1.99 -17.74
N ASN A 132 -5.80 2.01 -16.92
CA ASN A 132 -7.08 2.59 -17.30
C ASN A 132 -7.26 4.02 -16.82
N TRP A 133 -6.75 4.38 -15.64
CA TRP A 133 -6.94 5.68 -15.01
C TRP A 133 -5.66 6.51 -14.92
N GLY A 134 -4.48 5.90 -15.07
CA GLY A 134 -3.18 6.57 -15.01
C GLY A 134 -2.68 7.18 -16.33
N LYS A 135 -3.39 7.03 -17.45
CA LYS A 135 -2.88 7.46 -18.78
C LYS A 135 -2.61 8.96 -18.91
N SER A 136 -3.29 9.81 -18.13
CA SER A 136 -3.18 11.27 -18.24
C SER A 136 -2.26 11.94 -17.20
N ARG A 137 -1.84 11.22 -16.14
CA ARG A 137 -0.95 11.74 -15.09
C ARG A 137 0.11 10.71 -14.71
N LYS A 138 1.39 11.11 -14.72
CA LYS A 138 2.52 10.26 -14.30
C LYS A 138 2.45 9.82 -12.83
N PHE A 139 1.68 10.54 -12.00
CA PHE A 139 1.39 10.23 -10.60
C PHE A 139 0.16 11.02 -10.12
N ILE A 140 -0.48 10.54 -9.05
CA ILE A 140 -1.53 11.28 -8.32
C ILE A 140 -0.95 11.60 -6.93
N PRO A 141 -0.74 12.89 -6.59
CA PRO A 141 -0.30 13.24 -5.25
C PRO A 141 -1.42 12.92 -4.25
N TYR A 142 -1.05 12.24 -3.18
CA TYR A 142 -1.91 11.80 -2.09
C TYR A 142 -1.20 12.03 -0.76
N ALA A 143 -1.92 12.51 0.24
CA ALA A 143 -1.43 12.51 1.62
C ALA A 143 -2.54 12.11 2.58
N ARG A 144 -2.15 11.68 3.77
CA ARG A 144 -3.04 11.32 4.87
C ARG A 144 -2.54 11.93 6.15
N GLU A 145 -3.45 12.27 7.04
CA GLU A 145 -3.09 12.57 8.42
C GLU A 145 -2.62 11.27 9.11
N ILE A 146 -1.50 11.35 9.83
CA ILE A 146 -0.96 10.24 10.62
C ILE A 146 -0.88 10.71 12.07
N ARG A 147 -1.55 9.99 12.98
CA ARG A 147 -1.47 10.22 14.43
C ARG A 147 -0.70 9.12 15.13
N ASP A 148 -0.34 9.38 16.38
CA ASP A 148 0.13 8.35 17.32
C ASP A 148 -0.84 7.16 17.29
N LYS A 149 -0.30 5.93 17.27
CA LYS A 149 -1.05 4.66 17.12
C LYS A 149 -1.55 4.32 15.71
N TRP A 150 -1.03 4.94 14.66
CA TRP A 150 -1.30 4.52 13.28
C TRP A 150 -1.15 3.00 13.08
N GLU A 151 -0.15 2.39 13.70
CA GLU A 151 0.10 0.94 13.61
C GLU A 151 -1.06 0.09 14.16
N GLU A 152 -1.75 0.56 15.21
CA GLU A 152 -2.92 -0.11 15.78
C GLU A 152 -4.14 -0.05 14.85
N ILE A 153 -4.26 1.03 14.08
CA ILE A 153 -5.39 1.26 13.16
C ILE A 153 -5.17 0.58 11.81
N ALA A 154 -3.93 0.62 11.32
CA ALA A 154 -3.52 -0.09 10.11
C ALA A 154 -3.55 -1.61 10.31
N LYS A 155 -3.44 -2.07 11.57
CA LYS A 155 -3.65 -3.47 11.94
C LYS A 155 -5.03 -3.93 11.44
N ASP A 156 -5.01 -5.02 10.71
CA ASP A 156 -6.18 -5.68 10.12
C ASP A 156 -6.88 -4.91 8.99
N PHE A 157 -6.51 -3.65 8.76
CA PHE A 157 -7.06 -2.82 7.69
C PHE A 157 -6.26 -2.91 6.38
N TYR A 158 -4.93 -2.96 6.46
CA TYR A 158 -4.06 -2.91 5.28
C TYR A 158 -3.07 -4.07 5.26
N TRP A 159 -3.57 -5.21 4.79
CA TRP A 159 -2.76 -6.37 4.42
C TRP A 159 -2.44 -6.27 2.93
N GLY A 160 -1.16 -6.28 2.58
CA GLY A 160 -0.78 -6.18 1.18
C GLY A 160 0.37 -7.07 0.79
N CYS A 161 0.62 -7.06 -0.50
CA CYS A 161 1.60 -7.89 -1.17
C CYS A 161 2.85 -7.09 -1.48
N HIS A 162 4.01 -7.66 -1.13
CA HIS A 162 5.28 -7.21 -1.69
C HIS A 162 5.87 -8.31 -2.54
N SER A 163 6.65 -7.90 -3.54
CA SER A 163 7.38 -8.82 -4.38
C SER A 163 8.85 -8.41 -4.52
N ALA A 164 9.72 -9.40 -4.63
CA ALA A 164 11.13 -9.22 -4.94
C ALA A 164 11.54 -10.24 -6.01
N LYS A 165 12.23 -9.77 -7.05
CA LYS A 165 12.71 -10.63 -8.15
C LYS A 165 14.20 -10.90 -8.00
N PHE A 166 14.58 -12.19 -8.01
CA PHE A 166 15.96 -12.66 -7.99
C PHE A 166 16.18 -13.63 -9.15
N GLY A 167 16.88 -13.17 -10.20
CA GLY A 167 17.03 -13.92 -11.44
C GLY A 167 15.67 -14.26 -12.06
N ASN A 168 15.39 -15.57 -12.21
CA ASN A 168 14.14 -16.09 -12.76
C ASN A 168 13.04 -16.31 -11.70
N TYR A 169 13.29 -15.99 -10.44
CA TYR A 169 12.37 -16.23 -9.33
C TYR A 169 11.77 -14.92 -8.83
N ILE A 170 10.47 -14.94 -8.55
CA ILE A 170 9.78 -13.85 -7.86
C ILE A 170 9.28 -14.39 -6.53
N PHE A 171 9.69 -13.72 -5.46
CA PHE A 171 9.29 -14.01 -4.09
C PHE A 171 8.20 -13.02 -3.71
N TYR A 172 7.09 -13.54 -3.21
CA TYR A 172 6.00 -12.74 -2.69
C TYR A 172 5.95 -12.90 -1.18
N SER A 173 5.84 -11.78 -0.48
CA SER A 173 5.61 -11.73 0.97
C SER A 173 4.31 -11.00 1.23
N PHE A 174 3.50 -11.51 2.14
CA PHE A 174 2.20 -10.94 2.48
C PHE A 174 2.15 -10.64 3.98
N GLY A 175 1.56 -9.51 4.36
CA GLY A 175 1.40 -9.20 5.76
C GLY A 175 0.85 -7.80 6.02
N ASN A 176 0.67 -7.51 7.29
CA ASN A 176 0.30 -6.18 7.76
C ASN A 176 1.44 -5.19 7.45
N HIS A 177 1.14 -4.15 6.68
CA HIS A 177 2.09 -3.09 6.34
C HIS A 177 2.54 -2.25 7.54
N ALA A 178 1.89 -2.37 8.69
CA ALA A 178 2.29 -1.74 9.95
C ALA A 178 3.24 -2.59 10.81
N GLY A 179 3.64 -3.79 10.35
CA GLY A 179 4.51 -4.69 11.11
C GLY A 179 5.73 -5.18 10.33
N SER A 180 6.64 -5.87 11.03
CA SER A 180 7.72 -6.61 10.36
C SER A 180 7.16 -7.79 9.56
N ARG A 181 7.58 -7.91 8.30
CA ARG A 181 7.19 -9.03 7.43
C ARG A 181 7.86 -10.32 7.93
N ASN A 182 7.06 -11.31 8.32
CA ASN A 182 7.54 -12.62 8.76
C ASN A 182 7.69 -13.61 7.58
N ALA A 183 8.29 -13.16 6.48
CA ALA A 183 8.51 -13.98 5.29
C ALA A 183 9.97 -13.90 4.84
N PHE A 184 10.48 -14.93 4.18
CA PHE A 184 11.79 -14.88 3.52
C PHE A 184 11.65 -14.13 2.17
N PRO A 185 12.53 -13.18 1.81
CA PRO A 185 13.81 -12.82 2.44
C PRO A 185 13.75 -11.72 3.52
N ASP A 186 12.57 -11.18 3.85
CA ASP A 186 12.43 -10.07 4.80
C ASP A 186 12.91 -10.38 6.21
N LEU A 187 12.74 -11.62 6.66
CA LEU A 187 13.29 -12.11 7.94
C LEU A 187 14.82 -12.06 7.95
N VAL A 188 15.48 -12.41 6.84
CA VAL A 188 16.95 -12.36 6.71
C VAL A 188 17.44 -10.91 6.66
N TRP A 189 16.72 -10.03 5.96
CA TRP A 189 17.11 -8.62 5.85
C TRP A 189 16.81 -7.79 7.09
N SER A 190 15.83 -8.20 7.92
CA SER A 190 15.51 -7.52 9.18
C SER A 190 16.54 -7.76 10.29
N GLY A 191 17.54 -8.62 10.08
CA GLY A 191 18.53 -9.00 11.10
C GLY A 191 17.95 -9.81 12.26
N LYS A 192 16.66 -10.17 12.20
CA LYS A 192 15.96 -10.95 13.24
C LYS A 192 16.30 -12.45 13.21
N VAL A 193 16.95 -12.90 12.15
CA VAL A 193 17.41 -14.29 11.99
C VAL A 193 18.93 -14.28 12.09
N GLY A 194 19.49 -15.12 12.96
CA GLY A 194 20.94 -15.26 13.10
C GLY A 194 21.59 -15.73 11.79
N LYS A 195 22.85 -15.34 11.55
CA LYS A 195 23.57 -15.68 10.31
C LYS A 195 23.56 -17.20 10.03
N GLU A 196 23.67 -18.02 11.08
CA GLU A 196 23.61 -19.48 10.99
C GLU A 196 22.23 -19.99 10.57
N GLU A 197 21.14 -19.47 11.12
CA GLU A 197 19.77 -19.85 10.72
C GLU A 197 19.48 -19.44 9.27
N ALA A 198 19.94 -18.26 8.84
CA ALA A 198 19.79 -17.80 7.47
C ALA A 198 20.57 -18.69 6.49
N GLU A 199 21.77 -19.13 6.86
CA GLU A 199 22.57 -20.08 6.08
C GLU A 199 21.97 -21.48 6.06
N VAL A 200 21.36 -21.95 7.16
CA VAL A 200 20.65 -23.23 7.20
C VAL A 200 19.40 -23.20 6.32
N LEU A 201 18.61 -22.12 6.36
CA LEU A 201 17.47 -21.90 5.48
C LEU A 201 17.90 -21.84 4.00
N GLY A 202 18.98 -21.11 3.69
CA GLY A 202 19.57 -21.05 2.36
C GLY A 202 20.02 -22.43 1.86
N ARG A 203 20.76 -23.18 2.68
CA ARG A 203 21.22 -24.54 2.36
C ARG A 203 20.07 -25.55 2.23
N ALA A 204 19.00 -25.42 3.01
CA ALA A 204 17.80 -26.26 2.89
C ALA A 204 17.03 -26.03 1.57
N LEU A 205 17.10 -24.81 1.03
CA LEU A 205 16.54 -24.46 -0.28
C LEU A 205 17.43 -24.92 -1.43
N GLU A 206 18.75 -24.87 -1.27
CA GLU A 206 19.72 -25.35 -2.27
C GLU A 206 19.83 -26.88 -2.32
N SER A 207 19.77 -27.56 -1.17
CA SER A 207 19.86 -29.03 -1.07
C SER A 207 18.68 -29.78 -1.66
N LYS A 208 17.58 -29.09 -2.03
CA LYS A 208 16.49 -29.68 -2.83
C LYS A 208 16.77 -29.69 -4.34
N LYS A 209 17.88 -29.13 -4.83
CA LYS A 209 18.32 -29.26 -6.23
C LYS A 209 18.89 -30.65 -6.58
N THR A 210 19.08 -31.56 -5.61
CA THR A 210 19.63 -32.92 -5.85
C THR A 210 18.62 -34.06 -5.73
N ARG A 211 17.32 -33.80 -5.61
CA ARG A 211 16.32 -34.83 -5.95
C ARG A 211 15.81 -34.56 -7.35
N LYS A 212 16.42 -35.25 -8.33
CA LYS A 212 15.82 -35.49 -9.65
C LYS A 212 14.38 -35.96 -9.42
N PHE A 213 13.43 -35.16 -9.88
CA PHE A 213 12.09 -35.60 -10.27
C PHE A 213 11.96 -35.28 -11.75
#